data_AF-A0A1Y1X6P7-F1
#
_entry.id   AF-A0A1Y1X6P7-F1
#
_cell.length_a   1.000
_cell.length_b   1.000
_cell.length_c   1.000
_cell.angle_alpha   90.00
_cell.angle_beta   90.00
_cell.angle_gamma   90.00
#
_symmetry.space_group_name_H-M   'P 1'
#
loop_
_entity.id
_entity.type
_entity.pdbx_description
1 polymer ?
#
loop_
_entity_poly.entity_id
_entity_poly.type
_entity_poly.pdbx_seq_one_letter_code
_entity_poly.pdbx_strand_id
1 'polypeptide(L)'
;MDDPVKELPLLVKNALGTVKPQIQRETLERVFCEHSEFVHPVIHILPGPGSKERIIQAYRCWKGLTWEDIPEVQEIWFDAGLSKAMMKLTQTVRPIHMPLIQVEIRLTVLLDFDKSFGKYRIKKQEDFVPFEDLVNILLPGSGFLIERAKRLGSYMGAAFGIAMYCVGWW
;
A
#
# COMPACT_ATOMS: atom_id res chain seq x y z
N MET A 1 13.57 -11.36 -8.88
CA MET A 1 13.83 -11.86 -7.53
C MET A 1 14.01 -13.36 -7.63
N ASP A 2 15.02 -13.89 -6.98
CA ASP A 2 15.25 -15.32 -6.80
C ASP A 2 14.50 -15.82 -5.55
N ASP A 3 14.46 -15.02 -4.48
CA ASP A 3 13.73 -15.30 -3.24
C ASP A 3 12.91 -14.06 -2.82
N PRO A 4 11.61 -14.00 -3.17
CA PRO A 4 10.75 -12.86 -2.85
C PRO A 4 10.69 -12.55 -1.35
N VAL A 5 10.70 -13.57 -0.48
CA VAL A 5 10.59 -13.38 0.98
C VAL A 5 11.81 -12.64 1.53
N LYS A 6 13.00 -12.97 1.03
CA LYS A 6 14.24 -12.30 1.46
C LYS A 6 14.48 -10.95 0.80
N GLU A 7 14.10 -10.81 -0.47
CA GLU A 7 14.40 -9.60 -1.24
C GLU A 7 13.40 -8.46 -0.99
N LEU A 8 12.10 -8.76 -0.83
CA LEU A 8 11.04 -7.74 -0.74
C LEU A 8 11.30 -6.63 0.29
N PRO A 9 11.78 -6.89 1.53
CA PRO A 9 12.05 -5.82 2.49
C PRO A 9 13.02 -4.76 1.98
N LEU A 10 14.10 -5.20 1.32
CA LEU A 10 15.08 -4.28 0.73
C LEU A 10 14.50 -3.54 -0.47
N LEU A 11 13.63 -4.19 -1.26
CA LEU A 11 12.99 -3.57 -2.41
C LEU A 11 12.00 -2.49 -2.01
N VAL A 12 11.19 -2.75 -1.00
CA VAL A 12 10.27 -1.76 -0.44
C VAL A 12 11.06 -0.55 0.07
N LYS A 13 12.14 -0.80 0.83
CA LYS A 13 13.03 0.26 1.30
C LYS A 13 13.64 1.09 0.16
N ASN A 14 14.07 0.43 -0.92
CA ASN A 14 14.63 1.13 -2.08
C ASN A 14 13.57 1.83 -2.95
N ALA A 15 12.35 1.29 -3.03
CA ALA A 15 11.28 1.85 -3.83
C ALA A 15 10.61 3.06 -3.17
N LEU A 16 10.54 3.10 -1.84
CA LEU A 16 9.82 4.14 -1.08
C LEU A 16 10.78 5.01 -0.26
N GLY A 17 11.68 4.37 0.50
CA GLY A 17 12.52 5.04 1.50
C GLY A 17 13.84 5.63 1.00
N THR A 18 14.32 5.27 -0.19
CA THR A 18 15.59 5.81 -0.70
C THR A 18 15.52 7.32 -0.94
N VAL A 19 16.63 8.03 -0.67
CA VAL A 19 16.80 9.44 -1.03
C VAL A 19 17.38 9.62 -2.44
N LYS A 20 17.89 8.54 -3.05
CA LYS A 20 18.54 8.59 -4.38
C LYS A 20 17.54 8.17 -5.47
N PRO A 21 17.10 9.09 -6.34
CA PRO A 21 16.12 8.79 -7.39
C PRO A 21 16.57 7.67 -8.33
N GLN A 22 17.88 7.57 -8.58
CA GLN A 22 18.45 6.52 -9.42
C GLN A 22 18.24 5.12 -8.84
N ILE A 23 18.44 4.94 -7.52
CA ILE A 23 18.22 3.64 -6.85
C ILE A 23 16.74 3.26 -6.91
N GLN A 24 15.85 4.23 -6.69
CA GLN A 24 14.41 4.01 -6.79
C GLN A 24 14.03 3.52 -8.19
N ARG A 25 14.46 4.26 -9.22
CA ARG A 25 14.20 3.95 -10.62
C ARG A 25 14.72 2.57 -11.01
N GLU A 26 16.00 2.29 -10.76
CA GLU A 26 16.63 1.00 -11.08
C GLU A 26 15.94 -0.16 -10.36
N THR A 27 15.51 0.06 -9.11
CA THR A 27 14.75 -0.93 -8.36
C THR A 27 13.43 -1.23 -9.04
N LEU A 28 12.64 -0.20 -9.35
CA LEU A 28 11.32 -0.34 -10.00
C LEU A 28 11.42 -0.96 -11.40
N GLU A 29 12.39 -0.52 -12.21
CA GLU A 29 12.64 -1.06 -13.56
C GLU A 29 13.02 -2.55 -13.53
N ARG A 30 13.74 -2.99 -12.48
CA ARG A 30 14.16 -4.38 -12.32
C ARG A 30 13.03 -5.29 -11.83
N VAL A 31 12.17 -4.78 -10.94
CA VAL A 31 11.18 -5.62 -10.25
C VAL A 31 9.87 -5.74 -11.02
N PHE A 32 9.44 -4.71 -11.74
CA PHE A 32 8.19 -4.75 -12.51
C PHE A 32 8.37 -5.35 -13.90
N CYS A 33 7.35 -6.05 -14.38
CA CYS A 33 7.22 -6.46 -15.77
C CYS A 33 6.97 -5.25 -16.68
N GLU A 34 7.23 -5.40 -17.99
CA GLU A 34 6.98 -4.34 -18.99
C GLU A 34 5.50 -3.96 -19.06
N HIS A 35 4.63 -4.94 -18.90
CA HIS A 35 3.18 -4.80 -18.85
C HIS A 35 2.71 -5.19 -17.46
N SER A 36 2.73 -4.21 -16.55
CA SER A 36 2.34 -4.41 -15.17
C SER A 36 1.07 -3.64 -14.84
N GLU A 37 0.23 -4.22 -13.99
CA GLU A 37 -0.93 -3.55 -13.40
C GLU A 37 -0.57 -3.01 -12.01
N PHE A 38 -1.12 -1.85 -11.68
CA PHE A 38 -0.95 -1.24 -10.37
C PHE A 38 -2.28 -0.65 -9.89
N VAL A 39 -2.74 -1.11 -8.74
CA VAL A 39 -4.02 -0.71 -8.13
C VAL A 39 -3.72 -0.11 -6.77
N HIS A 40 -4.03 1.16 -6.60
CA HIS A 40 -3.93 1.89 -5.34
C HIS A 40 -5.24 2.64 -5.10
N PRO A 41 -5.64 2.93 -3.84
CA PRO A 41 -6.93 3.56 -3.56
C PRO A 41 -7.20 4.89 -4.29
N VAL A 42 -6.15 5.58 -4.76
CA VAL A 42 -6.26 6.84 -5.52
C VAL A 42 -5.78 6.77 -6.97
N ILE A 43 -5.14 5.68 -7.40
CA ILE A 43 -4.55 5.54 -8.75
C ILE A 43 -4.74 4.10 -9.24
N HIS A 44 -5.23 3.94 -10.47
CA HIS A 44 -5.27 2.65 -11.16
C HIS A 44 -4.56 2.73 -12.50
N ILE A 45 -3.58 1.87 -12.71
CA ILE A 45 -2.80 1.75 -13.95
C ILE A 45 -3.06 0.36 -14.53
N LEU A 46 -3.72 0.31 -15.68
CA LEU A 46 -3.98 -0.91 -16.42
C LEU A 46 -2.72 -1.47 -17.08
N PRO A 47 -2.61 -2.79 -17.23
CA PRO A 47 -1.48 -3.41 -17.92
C PRO A 47 -1.49 -3.05 -19.41
N GLY A 48 -0.31 -2.79 -19.97
CA GLY A 48 -0.15 -2.49 -21.39
C GLY A 48 1.13 -1.72 -21.71
N PRO A 49 1.30 -1.25 -22.96
CA PRO A 49 2.45 -0.44 -23.36
C PRO A 49 2.62 0.78 -22.44
N GLY A 50 3.85 1.00 -21.97
CA GLY A 50 4.19 2.11 -21.07
C GLY A 50 3.56 2.05 -19.67
N SER A 51 2.93 0.94 -19.28
CA SER A 51 2.38 0.78 -17.91
C SER A 51 3.48 0.82 -16.85
N LYS A 52 4.61 0.13 -17.05
CA LYS A 52 5.77 0.18 -16.15
C LYS A 52 6.28 1.60 -15.91
N GLU A 53 6.41 2.39 -16.98
CA GLU A 53 6.85 3.79 -16.88
C GLU A 53 5.84 4.64 -16.09
N ARG A 54 4.52 4.44 -16.32
CA ARG A 54 3.48 5.12 -15.53
C ARG A 54 3.53 4.74 -14.05
N ILE A 55 3.83 3.48 -13.72
CA ILE A 55 4.04 3.03 -12.33
C ILE A 55 5.23 3.76 -11.72
N ILE A 56 6.37 3.82 -12.42
CA ILE A 56 7.56 4.56 -11.97
C ILE A 56 7.23 6.04 -11.72
N GLN A 57 6.42 6.65 -12.59
CA GLN A 57 5.98 8.03 -12.43
C GLN A 57 5.05 8.22 -11.21
N ALA A 58 4.21 7.24 -10.88
CA ALA A 58 3.38 7.26 -9.67
C ALA A 58 4.26 7.21 -8.40
N TYR A 59 5.24 6.31 -8.33
CA TYR A 59 6.24 6.26 -7.26
C TYR A 59 7.01 7.58 -7.11
N ARG A 60 7.39 8.19 -8.23
CA ARG A 60 8.03 9.52 -8.23
C ARG A 60 7.09 10.60 -7.71
N CYS A 61 5.80 10.55 -8.08
CA CYS A 61 4.79 11.49 -7.61
C CYS A 61 4.65 11.43 -6.08
N TRP A 62 4.46 10.24 -5.49
CA TRP A 62 4.41 10.09 -4.03
C TRP A 62 5.69 10.60 -3.36
N LYS A 63 6.86 10.28 -3.92
CA LYS A 63 8.12 10.79 -3.36
C LYS A 63 8.20 12.31 -3.36
N GLY A 64 7.64 12.97 -4.37
CA GLY A 64 7.54 14.43 -4.43
C GLY A 64 6.54 15.04 -3.42
N LEU A 65 5.64 14.24 -2.86
CA LEU A 65 4.65 14.66 -1.86
C LEU A 65 5.13 14.45 -0.41
N THR A 66 6.31 13.85 -0.21
CA THR A 66 6.85 13.47 1.10
C THR A 66 8.28 13.96 1.28
N TRP A 67 8.59 14.60 2.42
CA TRP A 67 9.96 14.89 2.82
C TRP A 67 10.73 13.62 3.21
N GLU A 68 10.03 12.71 3.89
CA GLU A 68 10.56 11.49 4.45
C GLU A 68 9.50 10.39 4.34
N ASP A 69 9.94 9.18 4.02
CA ASP A 69 9.11 7.98 3.94
C ASP A 69 9.96 6.83 4.49
N ILE A 70 9.56 6.30 5.63
CA ILE A 70 10.25 5.20 6.31
C ILE A 70 9.33 3.99 6.25
N PRO A 71 9.51 3.10 5.24
CA PRO A 71 8.74 1.88 5.15
C PRO A 71 9.34 0.78 6.04
N GLU A 72 8.48 0.08 6.76
CA GLU A 72 8.80 -1.05 7.61
C GLU A 72 7.93 -2.25 7.23
N VAL A 73 8.55 -3.30 6.70
CA VAL A 73 7.84 -4.54 6.36
C VAL A 73 7.71 -5.39 7.62
N GLN A 74 6.46 -5.68 8.00
CA GLN A 74 6.13 -6.44 9.21
C GLN A 74 6.06 -7.94 8.92
N GLU A 75 5.34 -8.30 7.87
CA GLU A 75 5.01 -9.68 7.55
C GLU A 75 5.02 -9.87 6.03
N ILE A 76 5.54 -11.02 5.57
CA ILE A 76 5.50 -11.44 4.17
C ILE A 76 4.98 -12.87 4.12
N TRP A 77 3.99 -13.11 3.27
CA TRP A 77 3.53 -14.43 2.89
C TRP A 77 3.78 -14.61 1.41
N PHE A 78 4.41 -15.71 1.04
CA PHE A 78 4.69 -16.03 -0.36
C PHE A 78 4.22 -17.44 -0.66
N ASP A 79 3.38 -17.56 -1.69
CA ASP A 79 2.97 -18.83 -2.26
C ASP A 79 3.67 -19.02 -3.60
N ALA A 80 4.66 -19.94 -3.61
CA ALA A 80 5.42 -20.26 -4.81
C ALA A 80 4.59 -20.99 -5.87
N GLY A 81 3.55 -21.74 -5.47
CA GLY A 81 2.66 -22.46 -6.39
C GLY A 81 1.75 -21.51 -7.15
N LEU A 82 1.26 -20.47 -6.46
CA LEU A 82 0.44 -19.42 -7.07
C LEU A 82 1.26 -18.26 -7.65
N SER A 83 2.56 -18.19 -7.34
CA SER A 83 3.43 -17.04 -7.65
C SER A 83 2.83 -15.73 -7.14
N LYS A 84 2.37 -15.74 -5.88
CA LYS A 84 1.77 -14.57 -5.22
C LYS A 84 2.47 -14.26 -3.91
N ALA A 85 2.62 -12.99 -3.59
CA ALA A 85 2.95 -12.55 -2.24
C ALA A 85 1.87 -11.63 -1.69
N MET A 86 1.71 -11.68 -0.38
CA MET A 86 1.09 -10.64 0.40
C MET A 86 2.16 -10.08 1.33
N MET A 87 2.14 -8.77 1.55
CA MET A 87 2.97 -8.15 2.59
C MET A 87 2.15 -7.14 3.38
N LYS A 88 2.39 -7.10 4.68
CA LYS A 88 1.95 -6.00 5.54
C LYS A 88 3.15 -5.11 5.80
N LEU A 89 2.96 -3.82 5.63
CA LEU A 89 3.96 -2.83 5.97
C LEU A 89 3.33 -1.58 6.58
N THR A 90 4.13 -0.90 7.37
CA THR A 90 3.82 0.42 7.90
C THR A 90 4.72 1.43 7.19
N GLN A 91 4.18 2.58 6.82
CA GLN A 91 4.96 3.72 6.32
C GLN A 91 4.83 4.87 7.30
N THR A 92 5.95 5.32 7.84
CA THR A 92 6.02 6.58 8.57
C THR A 92 6.38 7.66 7.57
N VAL A 93 5.40 8.49 7.19
CA VAL A 93 5.58 9.54 6.19
C VAL A 93 5.56 10.91 6.84
N ARG A 94 6.37 11.83 6.29
CA ARG A 94 6.32 13.26 6.58
C ARG A 94 5.84 13.99 5.33
N PRO A 95 4.55 14.37 5.24
CA PRO A 95 4.01 15.04 4.07
C PRO A 95 4.66 16.41 3.83
N ILE A 96 4.82 16.80 2.56
CA ILE A 96 5.52 18.03 2.20
C ILE A 96 4.83 19.29 2.74
N HIS A 97 3.50 19.26 2.77
CA HIS A 97 2.63 20.35 3.20
C HIS A 97 2.51 20.46 4.73
N MET A 98 3.00 19.46 5.49
CA MET A 98 2.96 19.46 6.97
C MET A 98 4.30 18.93 7.54
N PRO A 99 5.40 19.69 7.42
CA PRO A 99 6.74 19.20 7.78
C PRO A 99 6.94 18.91 9.28
N LEU A 100 6.07 19.41 10.16
CA LEU A 100 6.15 19.20 11.60
C LEU A 100 5.42 17.94 12.08
N ILE A 101 4.70 17.26 11.19
CA ILE A 101 3.86 16.11 11.55
C ILE A 101 4.35 14.87 10.80
N GLN A 102 4.47 13.77 11.53
CA GLN A 102 4.62 12.44 10.95
C GLN A 102 3.29 11.71 11.03
N VAL A 103 2.95 11.04 9.94
CA VAL A 103 1.74 10.24 9.82
C VAL A 103 2.17 8.80 9.59
N GLU A 104 1.61 7.89 10.38
CA GLU A 104 1.76 6.46 10.17
C GLU A 104 0.63 5.95 9.27
N ILE A 105 0.99 5.19 8.24
CA ILE A 105 0.05 4.59 7.29
C ILE A 105 0.27 3.08 7.32
N ARG A 106 -0.79 2.31 7.54
CA ARG A 106 -0.75 0.86 7.40
C ARG A 106 -1.13 0.50 5.98
N LEU A 107 -0.39 -0.42 5.39
CA LEU A 107 -0.61 -0.87 4.03
C LEU A 107 -0.54 -2.39 3.96
N THR A 108 -1.53 -3.00 3.29
CA THR A 108 -1.45 -4.39 2.85
C THR A 108 -1.27 -4.40 1.35
N VAL A 109 -0.22 -5.05 0.87
CA VAL A 109 0.09 -5.13 -0.57
C VAL A 109 -0.02 -6.56 -1.04
N LEU A 110 -0.78 -6.77 -2.11
CA LEU A 110 -0.84 -8.02 -2.85
C LEU A 110 0.00 -7.90 -4.12
N LEU A 111 0.85 -8.88 -4.35
CA LEU A 111 1.75 -8.96 -5.50
C LEU A 111 1.47 -10.25 -6.26
N ASP A 112 1.13 -10.11 -7.54
CA ASP A 112 1.17 -11.24 -8.47
C ASP A 112 2.48 -11.18 -9.27
N PHE A 113 3.18 -12.30 -9.34
CA PHE A 113 4.45 -12.40 -10.04
C PHE A 113 4.31 -13.15 -11.38
N ASP A 114 5.08 -12.72 -12.36
CA ASP A 114 5.47 -13.52 -13.51
C ASP A 114 6.81 -14.19 -13.19
N LYS A 115 6.84 -15.52 -13.28
CA LYS A 115 8.06 -16.33 -13.14
C LYS A 115 8.61 -16.66 -14.51
N SER A 116 9.37 -15.73 -15.07
CA SER A 116 10.06 -15.90 -16.34
C SER A 116 11.55 -16.16 -16.10
N PHE A 117 12.11 -17.19 -16.75
CA PHE A 117 13.53 -17.59 -16.61
C PHE A 117 13.99 -17.82 -15.16
N GLY A 118 13.10 -18.36 -14.32
CA GLY A 118 13.39 -18.65 -12.91
C GLY A 118 13.38 -17.44 -11.98
N LYS A 119 13.15 -16.23 -12.49
CA LYS A 119 13.10 -15.00 -11.70
C LYS A 119 11.68 -14.48 -11.59
N TYR A 120 11.28 -14.07 -10.39
CA TYR A 120 10.02 -13.40 -10.14
C TYR A 120 10.12 -11.91 -10.49
N ARG A 121 9.17 -11.43 -11.27
CA ARG A 121 8.91 -10.00 -11.53
C ARG A 121 7.45 -9.69 -11.25
N ILE A 122 7.17 -8.52 -10.70
CA ILE A 122 5.83 -8.07 -10.34
C ILE A 122 5.05 -7.80 -11.62
N LYS A 123 3.98 -8.54 -11.82
CA LYS A 123 3.01 -8.37 -12.91
C LYS A 123 1.82 -7.53 -12.46
N LYS A 124 1.40 -7.67 -11.20
CA LYS A 124 0.34 -6.85 -10.60
C LYS A 124 0.74 -6.49 -9.17
N GLN A 125 0.53 -5.25 -8.81
CA GLN A 125 0.55 -4.80 -7.42
C GLN A 125 -0.80 -4.19 -7.06
N GLU A 126 -1.34 -4.58 -5.92
CA GLU A 126 -2.60 -4.05 -5.39
C GLU A 126 -2.43 -3.66 -3.92
N ASP A 127 -2.64 -2.37 -3.67
CA ASP A 127 -2.39 -1.70 -2.41
C ASP A 127 -3.71 -1.44 -1.68
N PHE A 128 -3.82 -1.94 -0.45
CA PHE A 128 -4.94 -1.71 0.44
C PHE A 128 -4.52 -0.82 1.61
N VAL A 129 -5.02 0.42 1.60
CA VAL A 129 -4.83 1.39 2.67
C VAL A 129 -6.16 1.55 3.40
N PRO A 130 -6.20 1.43 4.75
CA PRO A 130 -7.37 1.79 5.52
C PRO A 130 -7.82 3.23 5.22
N PHE A 131 -9.12 3.44 5.06
CA PHE A 131 -9.65 4.75 4.71
C PHE A 131 -9.24 5.83 5.71
N GLU A 132 -9.24 5.51 7.01
CA GLU A 132 -8.80 6.42 8.06
C GLU A 132 -7.34 6.87 7.89
N ASP A 133 -6.45 5.98 7.47
CA ASP A 133 -5.03 6.29 7.28
C ASP A 133 -4.87 7.19 6.04
N LEU A 134 -5.63 6.92 4.97
CA LEU A 134 -5.66 7.75 3.76
C LEU A 134 -6.11 9.20 4.07
N VAL A 135 -7.16 9.36 4.88
CA VAL A 135 -7.63 10.70 5.29
C VAL A 135 -6.62 11.36 6.25
N ASN A 136 -5.96 10.58 7.11
CA ASN A 136 -4.97 11.09 8.06
C ASN A 136 -3.72 11.69 7.37
N ILE A 137 -3.40 11.27 6.15
CA ILE A 137 -2.35 11.89 5.31
C ILE A 137 -2.70 13.33 4.93
N LEU A 138 -3.98 13.57 4.60
CA LEU A 138 -4.47 14.89 4.17
C LEU A 138 -4.79 15.80 5.35
N LEU A 139 -5.33 15.23 6.43
CA LEU A 139 -5.77 15.93 7.63
C LEU A 139 -5.28 15.17 8.87
N PRO A 140 -4.04 15.45 9.35
CA PRO A 140 -3.51 14.75 10.50
C PRO A 140 -4.37 14.93 11.76
N GLY A 141 -4.58 13.83 12.48
CA GLY A 141 -5.48 13.75 13.63
C GLY A 141 -6.92 13.36 13.28
N SER A 142 -7.29 13.35 11.99
CA SER A 142 -8.61 12.88 11.55
C SER A 142 -8.84 11.40 11.83
N GLY A 143 -7.80 10.57 11.85
CA GLY A 143 -7.90 9.15 12.19
C GLY A 143 -8.56 8.92 13.55
N PHE A 144 -8.24 9.75 14.55
CA PHE A 144 -8.88 9.67 15.88
C PHE A 144 -10.39 9.94 15.81
N LEU A 145 -10.81 10.94 15.03
CA LEU A 145 -12.23 11.28 14.86
C LEU A 145 -12.99 10.19 14.11
N ILE A 146 -12.38 9.63 13.05
CA ILE A 146 -12.97 8.54 12.26
C ILE A 146 -13.17 7.30 13.13
N GLU A 147 -12.17 6.93 13.94
CA GLU A 147 -12.30 5.80 14.87
C GLU A 147 -13.39 6.02 15.92
N ARG A 148 -13.54 7.25 16.43
CA ARG A 148 -14.64 7.58 17.35
C ARG A 148 -16.00 7.50 16.68
N ALA A 149 -16.12 7.97 15.44
CA ALA A 149 -17.34 7.87 14.65
C ALA A 149 -17.73 6.41 14.37
N LYS A 150 -16.76 5.56 13.99
CA LYS A 150 -16.96 4.12 13.79
C LYS A 150 -17.44 3.42 15.07
N ARG A 151 -16.84 3.75 16.22
CA ARG A 151 -17.25 3.21 17.53
C ARG A 151 -18.68 3.63 17.87
N LEU A 152 -19.03 4.89 17.65
CA LEU A 152 -20.41 5.37 17.85
C LEU A 152 -21.40 4.63 16.95
N GLY A 153 -21.06 4.47 15.66
CA GLY A 153 -21.86 3.68 14.72
C GLY A 153 -22.04 2.23 15.17
N SER A 154 -21.03 1.62 15.77
CA SER A 154 -21.11 0.26 16.33
C SER A 154 -22.13 0.18 17.46
N TYR A 155 -22.14 1.15 18.39
CA TYR A 155 -23.14 1.21 19.46
C TYR A 155 -24.55 1.44 18.94
N MET A 156 -24.71 2.35 17.98
CA MET A 156 -26.02 2.61 17.36
C MET A 156 -26.54 1.38 16.60
N GLY A 157 -25.68 0.70 15.84
CA GLY A 157 -26.02 -0.52 15.12
C GLY A 157 -26.42 -1.66 16.06
N ALA A 158 -25.70 -1.83 17.17
CA ALA A 158 -26.06 -2.81 18.19
C ALA A 158 -27.42 -2.49 18.85
N ALA A 159 -27.66 -1.24 19.22
CA ALA A 159 -28.93 -0.81 19.79
C ALA A 159 -30.10 -0.99 18.81
N PHE A 160 -29.89 -0.67 17.53
CA PHE A 160 -30.87 -0.90 16.47
C PHE A 160 -31.13 -2.39 16.28
N GLY A 161 -30.09 -3.23 16.24
CA GLY A 161 -30.23 -4.69 16.16
C GLY A 161 -31.05 -5.26 17.31
N ILE A 162 -30.84 -4.78 18.55
CA ILE A 162 -31.66 -5.16 19.71
C ILE A 162 -33.12 -4.74 19.52
N ALA A 163 -33.36 -3.51 19.04
CA ALA A 163 -34.73 -3.03 18.78
C ALA A 163 -35.46 -3.87 17.72
N MET A 164 -34.75 -4.26 16.66
CA MET A 164 -35.27 -5.11 15.58
C MET A 164 -35.60 -6.51 16.07
N TYR A 165 -34.72 -7.08 16.91
CA TYR A 165 -34.98 -8.36 17.58
C TYR A 165 -36.25 -8.31 18.44
N CYS A 166 -36.45 -7.22 19.20
CA CYS A 166 -37.66 -7.05 20.04
C CYS A 166 -38.97 -7.00 19.25
N VAL A 167 -38.94 -6.57 17.98
CA VAL A 167 -40.13 -6.58 17.09
C VAL A 167 -40.27 -7.87 16.28
N GLY A 168 -39.53 -8.91 16.65
CA GLY A 168 -39.61 -10.24 16.03
C GLY A 168 -38.82 -10.37 14.73
N TRP A 169 -37.99 -9.39 14.40
CA TRP A 169 -37.11 -9.46 13.24
C TRP A 169 -35.76 -10.07 13.64
N TRP A 170 -35.38 -11.18 13.02
CA TRP A 170 -34.12 -11.90 13.27
C TRP A 170 -33.05 -11.50 12.26
#